data_AF-A0A525JF12-F1
#
_entry.id   AF-A0A525JF12-F1
#
_cell.length_a   1.000
_cell.length_b   1.000
_cell.length_c   1.000
_cell.angle_alpha   90.00
_cell.angle_beta   90.00
_cell.angle_gamma   90.00
#
_symmetry.space_group_name_H-M   'P 1'
#
loop_
_entity.id
_entity.type
_entity.pdbx_description
1 polymer ?
#
loop_
_entity_poly.entity_id
_entity_poly.type
_entity_poly.pdbx_seq_one_letter_code
_entity_poly.pdbx_strand_id
1 'polypeptide(L)'
;MKHALLLNPFNLNQEPSKLAKTATFLGRQASRSTPVCSSCQSDDIISSATVQWSNESQEWELASTFGQPTHCNNCKGACDIIWRPLN
;
A
#
# COMPACT_ATOMS: atom_id res chain seq x y z
N MET A 1 -17.64 -9.82 35.71
CA MET A 1 -16.56 -10.33 34.83
C MET A 1 -16.07 -9.14 34.01
N LYS A 2 -14.78 -8.77 34.11
CA LYS A 2 -14.23 -7.63 33.37
C LYS A 2 -13.91 -8.11 31.96
N HIS A 3 -14.65 -7.64 30.96
CA HIS A 3 -14.30 -7.87 29.56
C HIS A 3 -12.91 -7.28 29.33
N ALA A 4 -11.92 -8.14 29.07
CA ALA A 4 -10.65 -7.70 28.53
C ALA A 4 -10.98 -7.08 27.17
N LEU A 5 -10.97 -5.75 27.12
CA LEU A 5 -11.07 -5.03 25.86
C LEU A 5 -9.90 -5.53 25.02
N LEU A 6 -10.22 -6.27 23.95
CA LEU A 6 -9.26 -6.63 22.91
C LEU A 6 -8.89 -5.32 22.21
N LEU A 7 -8.06 -4.53 22.87
CA LEU A 7 -7.53 -3.29 22.34
C LEU A 7 -6.76 -3.65 21.09
N ASN A 8 -7.24 -3.16 19.96
CA ASN A 8 -6.56 -3.30 18.70
C ASN A 8 -5.14 -2.71 18.87
N PRO A 9 -4.07 -3.49 18.65
CA PRO A 9 -2.69 -3.03 18.83
C PRO A 9 -2.32 -1.86 17.91
N PHE A 10 -3.14 -1.54 16.90
CA PHE A 10 -3.01 -0.31 16.11
C PHE A 10 -3.33 0.98 16.86
N ASN A 11 -4.06 0.93 17.99
CA ASN A 11 -4.25 2.12 18.82
C ASN A 11 -2.93 2.60 19.47
N LEU A 12 -1.95 1.70 19.68
CA LEU A 12 -0.66 2.08 20.25
C LEU A 12 0.34 2.60 19.21
N ASN A 13 0.20 2.17 17.96
CA ASN A 13 1.12 2.53 16.87
C ASN A 13 0.53 3.57 15.92
N GLN A 14 -0.40 4.40 16.40
CA GLN A 14 -0.66 5.69 15.77
C GLN A 14 0.51 6.66 16.04
N GLU A 15 1.74 6.30 15.66
CA GLU A 15 2.51 7.31 14.95
C GLU A 15 1.60 7.70 13.80
N PRO A 16 1.39 9.01 13.52
CA PRO A 16 0.74 9.37 12.27
C PRO A 16 1.54 8.62 11.23
N SER A 17 0.91 7.61 10.60
CA SER A 17 1.39 7.13 9.33
C SER A 17 1.74 8.43 8.62
N LYS A 18 2.99 8.57 8.19
CA LYS A 18 3.31 9.58 7.20
C LYS A 18 2.46 9.16 6.01
N LEU A 19 1.17 9.51 6.10
CA LEU A 19 0.19 9.69 5.07
C LEU A 19 1.05 10.28 4.01
N ALA A 20 1.32 9.46 2.99
CA ALA A 20 2.16 9.82 1.87
C ALA A 20 1.81 11.28 1.60
N LYS A 21 2.74 12.19 1.94
CA LYS A 21 2.48 13.62 2.05
C LYS A 21 2.39 14.14 0.63
N THR A 22 1.33 13.77 -0.09
CA THR A 22 1.02 14.12 -1.47
C THR A 22 -0.38 13.63 -1.82
N ALA A 23 -1.36 13.90 -0.97
CA ALA A 23 -2.75 13.89 -1.40
C ALA A 23 -3.51 14.97 -0.63
N THR A 24 -3.12 16.21 -0.88
CA THR A 24 -3.98 17.36 -0.59
C THR A 24 -5.26 17.15 -1.39
N PHE A 25 -6.29 16.67 -0.71
CA PHE A 25 -7.68 16.58 -1.15
C PHE A 25 -8.22 17.99 -1.45
N LEU A 26 -7.89 18.54 -2.62
CA LEU A 26 -8.57 19.70 -3.19
C LEU A 26 -8.61 19.54 -4.72
N GLY A 27 -9.70 18.95 -5.23
CA GLY A 27 -10.32 19.35 -6.51
C GLY A 27 -9.50 19.31 -7.81
N ARG A 28 -8.38 18.59 -7.89
CA ARG A 28 -7.69 18.31 -9.16
C ARG A 28 -8.01 16.87 -9.53
N GLN A 29 -8.46 16.62 -10.76
CA GLN A 29 -8.49 15.27 -11.31
C GLN A 29 -7.14 14.62 -10.98
N ALA A 30 -7.13 13.66 -10.06
CA ALA A 30 -5.92 12.93 -9.74
C ALA A 30 -5.53 12.26 -11.05
N SER A 31 -4.48 12.77 -11.70
CA SER A 31 -3.88 12.12 -12.85
C SER A 31 -3.61 10.70 -12.42
N ARG A 32 -4.39 9.75 -12.96
CA ARG A 32 -4.26 8.35 -12.57
C ARG A 32 -2.80 7.97 -12.82
N SER A 33 -2.13 7.35 -11.87
CA SER A 33 -0.74 6.93 -12.06
C SER A 33 -0.66 5.41 -11.97
N THR A 34 0.12 4.79 -12.85
CA THR A 34 0.39 3.35 -12.84
C THR A 34 1.80 3.09 -12.31
N PRO A 35 1.99 2.11 -11.41
CA PRO A 35 3.31 1.69 -10.98
C PRO A 35 3.98 0.84 -12.08
N VAL A 36 5.25 1.13 -12.40
CA VAL A 36 6.03 0.38 -13.38
C VAL A 36 7.41 0.01 -12.84
N CYS A 37 8.00 -1.06 -13.38
CA CYS A 37 9.38 -1.47 -13.10
C CYS A 37 10.36 -0.37 -13.50
N SER A 38 11.28 0.00 -12.60
CA SER A 38 12.30 1.03 -12.84
C SER A 38 13.25 0.69 -13.99
N SER A 39 13.48 -0.61 -14.27
CA SER A 39 14.42 -1.08 -15.29
C SER A 39 13.80 -1.22 -16.68
N CYS A 40 12.67 -1.91 -16.80
CA CYS A 40 12.05 -2.21 -18.10
C CYS A 40 10.76 -1.43 -18.40
N GLN A 41 10.27 -0.62 -17.45
CA GLN A 41 9.03 0.16 -17.55
C GLN A 41 7.75 -0.65 -17.76
N SER A 42 7.80 -1.97 -17.58
CA SER A 42 6.61 -2.82 -17.55
C SER A 42 5.79 -2.58 -16.30
N ASP A 43 4.47 -2.58 -16.44
CA ASP A 43 3.48 -2.57 -15.36
C ASP A 43 3.14 -3.98 -14.83
N ASP A 44 3.77 -5.03 -15.37
CA ASP A 44 3.65 -6.41 -14.90
C ASP A 44 4.56 -6.64 -13.68
N ILE A 45 4.10 -6.11 -12.55
CA ILE A 45 4.78 -6.11 -11.27
C ILE A 45 4.00 -6.86 -10.19
N ILE A 46 4.69 -7.64 -9.37
CA ILE A 46 4.14 -8.40 -8.24
C ILE A 46 4.75 -7.86 -6.96
N SER A 47 3.92 -7.52 -5.99
CA SER A 47 4.37 -7.13 -4.65
C SER A 47 3.65 -7.94 -3.59
N SER A 48 4.37 -8.27 -2.51
CA SER A 48 3.77 -8.90 -1.33
C SER A 48 3.01 -7.86 -0.52
N ALA A 49 1.78 -8.20 -0.16
CA ALA A 49 0.91 -7.37 0.66
C ALA A 49 0.51 -8.12 1.93
N THR A 50 0.36 -7.38 3.03
CA THR A 50 -0.19 -7.90 4.27
C THR A 50 -1.63 -7.42 4.41
N VAL A 51 -2.55 -8.36 4.60
CA VAL A 51 -3.96 -8.08 4.91
C VAL A 51 -4.24 -8.43 6.36
N GLN A 52 -5.17 -7.72 6.99
CA GLN A 52 -5.60 -7.96 8.35
C GLN A 52 -7.12 -7.94 8.45
N TRP A 53 -7.65 -8.78 9.33
CA TRP A 53 -9.06 -8.78 9.68
C TRP A 53 -9.44 -7.50 10.42
N SER A 54 -10.38 -6.74 9.86
CA SER A 54 -10.99 -5.57 10.48
C SER A 54 -12.26 -5.99 11.21
N ASN A 55 -12.31 -5.74 12.52
CA ASN A 55 -13.49 -6.02 13.32
C ASN A 55 -14.62 -4.99 13.09
N GLU A 56 -14.32 -3.82 12.53
CA GLU A 56 -15.31 -2.77 12.27
C GLU A 56 -16.09 -3.05 10.98
N SER A 57 -15.36 -3.31 9.89
CA SER A 57 -15.94 -3.65 8.58
C SER A 57 -16.27 -5.14 8.43
N GLN A 58 -15.81 -5.99 9.37
CA GLN A 58 -16.00 -7.45 9.34
C GLN A 58 -15.44 -8.11 8.06
N GLU A 59 -14.31 -7.60 7.58
CA GLU A 59 -13.64 -8.10 6.37
C GLU A 59 -12.11 -8.02 6.48
N TRP A 60 -11.42 -8.68 5.53
CA TRP A 60 -9.97 -8.54 5.39
C TRP A 60 -9.64 -7.24 4.67
N GLU A 61 -8.85 -6.38 5.29
CA GLU A 61 -8.42 -5.11 4.73
C GLU A 61 -6.91 -5.10 4.50
N LEU A 62 -6.47 -4.35 3.49
CA LEU A 62 -5.05 -4.16 3.21
C LEU A 62 -4.40 -3.32 4.33
N ALA A 63 -3.57 -3.96 5.15
CA ALA A 63 -2.90 -3.32 6.27
C ALA A 63 -1.54 -2.71 5.87
N SER A 64 -0.84 -3.32 4.93
CA SER A 64 0.48 -2.85 4.51
C SER A 64 0.92 -3.39 3.16
N THR A 65 1.67 -2.57 2.44
CA THR A 65 2.44 -2.92 1.23
C THR A 65 3.94 -2.70 1.44
N PHE A 66 4.43 -2.66 2.69
CA PHE A 66 5.81 -2.27 2.98
C PHE A 66 6.85 -3.29 2.49
N GLY A 67 7.63 -2.86 1.49
CA GLY A 67 9.08 -2.86 1.59
C GLY A 67 9.83 -4.17 1.30
N GLN A 68 9.26 -5.08 0.50
CA GLN A 68 10.00 -6.22 -0.04
C GLN A 68 9.92 -6.21 -1.57
N PRO A 69 10.99 -6.65 -2.25
CA PRO A 69 11.26 -6.27 -3.62
C PRO A 69 10.07 -6.63 -4.49
N THR A 70 9.60 -5.62 -5.22
CA THR A 70 8.58 -5.86 -6.23
C THR A 70 9.22 -6.73 -7.29
N HIS A 71 8.63 -7.88 -7.59
CA HIS A 71 9.12 -8.75 -8.64
C HIS A 71 8.52 -8.27 -9.97
N CYS A 72 9.36 -7.99 -10.95
CA CYS A 72 8.90 -7.75 -12.31
C CYS A 72 8.96 -9.07 -13.09
N ASN A 73 7.83 -9.49 -13.66
CA ASN A 73 7.75 -10.71 -14.46
C ASN A 73 8.57 -10.62 -15.76
N ASN A 74 8.68 -9.42 -16.33
CA ASN A 74 9.48 -9.19 -17.53
C ASN A 74 11.00 -9.24 -17.26
N CYS A 75 11.45 -8.65 -16.15
CA CYS A 75 12.86 -8.73 -15.72
C CYS A 75 13.21 -10.06 -15.03
N LYS A 76 12.21 -10.84 -14.60
CA LYS A 76 12.34 -12.07 -13.80
C LYS A 76 13.14 -11.86 -12.52
N GLY A 77 12.89 -10.75 -11.84
CA GLY A 77 13.66 -10.38 -10.66
C GLY A 77 13.09 -9.21 -9.89
N ALA A 78 13.75 -8.92 -8.77
CA ALA A 78 13.48 -7.76 -7.94
C ALA A 78 13.67 -6.46 -8.74
N CYS A 79 12.76 -5.51 -8.54
CA CYS A 79 12.81 -4.18 -9.11
C CYS A 79 12.23 -3.14 -8.15
N ASP A 80 12.64 -1.89 -8.34
CA ASP A 80 11.98 -0.73 -7.74
C ASP A 80 10.78 -0.29 -8.61
N ILE A 81 9.83 0.39 -7.97
CA ILE A 81 8.64 0.94 -8.64
C ILE A 81 8.86 2.43 -8.95
N ILE A 82 8.54 2.82 -10.18
CA ILE A 82 8.37 4.23 -10.59
C ILE A 82 6.89 4.45 -10.92
N TRP A 83 6.32 5.56 -10.47
CA TRP A 83 4.94 5.93 -10.81
C TRP A 83 4.91 6.75 -12.11
N ARG A 84 4.15 6.27 -13.10
CA ARG A 84 3.94 6.96 -14.38
C ARG A 84 2.53 7.53 -14.47
N PRO A 85 2.36 8.81 -14.85
CA PRO A 85 1.04 9.35 -15.15
C PRO A 85 0.39 8.61 -16.34
N LEU A 86 -0.89 8.27 -16.20
CA LEU A 86 -1.78 7.85 -17.26
C LEU A 86 -2.44 9.13 -17.79
N ASN A 87 -1.90 9.65 -18.88
CA ASN A 87 -2.50 10.77 -19.63
C ASN A 87 -3.61 10.26 -20.55
#